data_AF-A0A2S6Z8M7-F1
#
_entry.id   AF-A0A2S6Z8M7-F1
#
_cell.length_a   1.000
_cell.length_b   1.000
_cell.length_c   1.000
_cell.angle_alpha   90.00
_cell.angle_beta   90.00
_cell.angle_gamma   90.00
#
_symmetry.space_group_name_H-M   'P 1'
#
loop_
_entity.id
_entity.type
_entity.pdbx_description
1 polymer ?
#
loop_
_entity_poly.entity_id
_entity_poly.type
_entity_poly.pdbx_seq_one_letter_code
_entity_poly.pdbx_strand_id
1 'polypeptide(L)'
;MTNFLRKVVAKTNAGEIDWVFDDFRTAVSVQGASFSLDVRYHFNEVKGVGEFSIFYSSGESDQEHPFYVDQYAEDDYHLMQVLFNAAQGAAASFPF
;
A
#
# COMPACT_ATOMS: atom_id res chain seq x y z
N MET A 1 3.32 4.53 -12.71
CA MET A 1 3.08 4.05 -11.33
C MET A 1 3.42 5.14 -10.31
N THR A 2 4.62 5.71 -10.38
CA THR A 2 5.13 6.77 -9.50
C THR A 2 4.16 7.92 -9.18
N ASN A 3 3.46 8.50 -10.16
CA ASN A 3 2.52 9.60 -9.91
C ASN A 3 1.29 9.18 -9.08
N PHE A 4 0.82 7.94 -9.23
CA PHE A 4 -0.25 7.39 -8.41
C PHE A 4 0.24 7.21 -6.97
N LEU A 5 1.38 6.53 -6.79
CA LEU A 5 1.97 6.28 -5.47
C LEU A 5 2.26 7.57 -4.70
N ARG A 6 2.85 8.58 -5.36
CA ARG A 6 3.11 9.89 -4.72
C ARG A 6 1.83 10.55 -4.19
N LYS A 7 0.71 10.44 -4.89
CA LYS A 7 -0.58 10.99 -4.43
C LYS A 7 -1.12 10.22 -3.23
N VAL A 8 -1.05 8.89 -3.25
CA VAL A 8 -1.52 8.05 -2.14
C VAL A 8 -0.67 8.28 -0.88
N VAL A 9 0.66 8.36 -1.02
CA VAL A 9 1.58 8.70 0.06
C VAL A 9 1.25 10.07 0.65
N ALA A 10 1.07 11.09 -0.18
CA ALA A 10 0.75 12.45 0.29
C ALA A 10 -0.55 12.47 1.11
N LYS A 11 -1.61 11.79 0.64
CA LYS A 11 -2.89 11.71 1.36
C LYS A 11 -2.80 10.89 2.65
N THR A 12 -2.01 9.81 2.66
CA THR A 12 -1.75 9.00 3.85
C THR A 12 -1.05 9.83 4.92
N ASN A 13 0.00 10.57 4.54
CA ASN A 13 0.74 11.43 5.46
C ASN A 13 -0.08 12.63 5.97
N ALA A 14 -1.08 13.07 5.21
CA ALA A 14 -2.02 14.11 5.63
C ALA A 14 -3.11 13.59 6.58
N GLY A 15 -3.18 12.29 6.85
CA GLY A 15 -4.24 11.67 7.65
C GLY A 15 -5.60 11.65 6.96
N GLU A 16 -5.64 11.75 5.62
CA GLU A 16 -6.88 11.74 4.84
C GLU A 16 -7.37 10.33 4.49
N ILE A 17 -6.60 9.29 4.87
CA ILE A 17 -6.87 7.90 4.54
C ILE A 17 -6.82 7.07 5.82
N ASP A 18 -7.94 6.46 6.16
CA ASP A 18 -8.06 5.55 7.29
C ASP A 18 -7.67 4.13 6.87
N TRP A 19 -6.44 3.76 7.20
CA TRP A 19 -5.88 2.45 6.87
C TRP A 19 -6.26 1.40 7.90
N VAL A 20 -6.47 0.18 7.42
CA VAL A 20 -6.57 -1.03 8.23
C VAL A 20 -5.30 -1.85 8.02
N PHE A 21 -4.72 -2.33 9.10
CA PHE A 21 -3.55 -3.20 9.06
C PHE A 21 -3.92 -4.64 9.46
N ASP A 22 -3.44 -5.60 8.67
CA ASP A 22 -3.61 -7.04 8.87
C ASP A 22 -2.22 -7.67 9.07
N ASP A 23 -1.90 -7.96 10.33
CA ASP A 23 -0.64 -8.59 10.75
C ASP A 23 -0.43 -9.96 10.10
N PHE A 24 -1.49 -10.76 9.94
CA PHE A 24 -1.38 -12.11 9.42
C PHE A 24 -1.00 -12.12 7.93
N ARG A 25 -1.56 -11.18 7.16
CA ARG A 25 -1.26 -11.03 5.73
C ARG A 25 -0.11 -10.07 5.45
N THR A 26 0.44 -9.42 6.47
CA THR A 26 1.38 -8.29 6.33
C THR A 26 0.88 -7.31 5.27
N ALA A 27 -0.35 -6.85 5.47
CA ALA A 27 -1.09 -6.07 4.49
C ALA A 27 -1.70 -4.82 5.11
N VAL A 28 -1.70 -3.72 4.35
CA VAL A 28 -2.49 -2.53 4.65
C VAL A 28 -3.57 -2.37 3.60
N SER A 29 -4.78 -2.04 4.02
CA SER A 29 -5.88 -1.81 3.10
C SER A 29 -6.71 -0.61 3.48
N VAL A 30 -7.34 0.00 2.48
CA VAL A 30 -8.35 1.03 2.67
C VAL A 30 -9.51 0.80 1.71
N GLN A 31 -10.72 0.99 2.23
CA GLN A 31 -11.95 0.96 1.45
C GLN A 31 -12.61 2.34 1.52
N GLY A 32 -12.60 3.04 0.39
CA GLY A 32 -13.38 4.26 0.19
C GLY A 32 -14.74 3.95 -0.45
N ALA A 33 -15.59 4.98 -0.53
CA ALA A 33 -16.89 4.88 -1.20
C ALA A 33 -16.79 4.60 -2.71
N SER A 34 -15.69 5.03 -3.34
CA SER A 34 -15.45 4.93 -4.78
C SER A 34 -14.11 4.31 -5.15
N PHE A 35 -13.43 3.66 -4.21
CA PHE A 35 -12.18 2.94 -4.46
C PHE A 35 -11.88 1.93 -3.37
N SER A 36 -11.04 0.95 -3.69
CA SER A 36 -10.33 0.12 -2.72
C SER A 36 -8.85 0.04 -3.09
N LEU A 37 -8.01 -0.09 -2.06
CA LEU A 37 -6.58 -0.29 -2.23
C LEU A 37 -6.09 -1.29 -1.17
N ASP A 38 -5.46 -2.37 -1.61
CA ASP A 38 -4.82 -3.38 -0.76
C ASP A 38 -3.33 -3.45 -1.18
N VAL A 39 -2.44 -3.30 -0.20
CA VAL A 39 -0.99 -3.39 -0.38
C VAL A 39 -0.47 -4.48 0.52
N ARG A 40 0.23 -5.45 -0.05
CA ARG A 40 0.83 -6.59 0.67
C ARG A 40 2.33 -6.56 0.51
N TYR A 41 3.03 -6.69 1.61
CA TYR A 41 4.47 -6.93 1.60
C TYR A 41 4.73 -8.43 1.72
N HIS A 42 5.70 -8.93 0.96
CA HIS A 42 6.26 -10.26 1.18
C HIS A 42 7.74 -10.30 0.79
N PHE A 43 8.47 -11.24 1.36
CA PHE A 43 9.85 -11.53 0.97
C PHE A 43 9.87 -12.74 0.04
N ASN A 44 10.39 -12.56 -1.16
CA ASN A 44 10.55 -13.63 -2.14
C ASN A 44 11.83 -14.41 -1.83
N GLU A 45 11.71 -15.55 -1.15
CA GLU A 45 12.86 -16.37 -0.72
C GLU A 45 13.69 -16.92 -1.89
N VAL A 46 13.07 -17.14 -3.05
CA VAL A 46 13.78 -17.66 -4.24
C VAL A 46 14.70 -16.61 -4.84
N LYS A 47 14.25 -15.37 -4.92
CA LYS A 47 15.03 -14.25 -5.45
C LYS A 47 15.88 -13.55 -4.38
N GLY A 48 15.56 -13.74 -3.10
CA GLY A 48 16.17 -13.03 -1.97
C GLY A 48 15.82 -11.55 -1.94
N VAL A 49 14.60 -11.18 -2.35
CA VAL A 49 14.18 -9.77 -2.50
C VAL A 49 12.84 -9.48 -1.85
N GLY A 50 12.67 -8.26 -1.35
CA GLY A 50 11.35 -7.78 -0.91
C GLY A 50 10.46 -7.38 -2.09
N GLU A 51 9.19 -7.72 -2.04
CA GLU A 51 8.19 -7.44 -3.09
C GLU A 51 6.90 -6.87 -2.46
N PHE A 52 6.34 -5.84 -3.11
CA PHE A 52 5.01 -5.33 -2.83
C PHE A 52 4.04 -5.76 -3.94
N SER A 53 2.91 -6.30 -3.52
CA SER A 53 1.76 -6.57 -4.38
C SER A 53 0.68 -5.55 -4.06
N ILE A 54 0.21 -4.82 -5.07
CA ILE A 54 -0.77 -3.76 -4.92
C ILE A 54 -1.99 -4.09 -5.77
N PHE A 55 -3.15 -3.99 -5.16
CA PHE A 55 -4.44 -4.26 -5.77
C PHE A 55 -5.32 -3.02 -5.62
N TYR A 56 -5.63 -2.37 -6.74
CA TYR A 56 -6.49 -1.19 -6.78
C TYR A 56 -7.77 -1.48 -7.57
N SER A 57 -8.93 -1.11 -7.03
CA SER A 57 -10.19 -1.09 -7.77
C SER A 57 -10.83 0.29 -7.64
N SER A 58 -11.37 0.79 -8.76
CA SER A 58 -12.25 1.97 -8.73
C SER A 58 -13.69 1.53 -8.51
N GLY A 59 -14.48 2.31 -7.79
CA GLY A 59 -15.90 2.01 -7.56
C GLY A 59 -16.78 2.08 -8.82
N GLU A 60 -16.21 2.50 -9.95
CA GLU A 60 -16.86 2.48 -11.26
C GLU A 60 -16.64 1.16 -12.01
N SER A 61 -15.70 0.32 -11.55
CA SER A 61 -15.31 -0.92 -12.21
C SER A 61 -14.97 -2.01 -11.19
N ASP A 62 -15.67 -3.13 -11.27
CA ASP A 62 -15.33 -4.34 -10.51
C ASP A 62 -13.97 -4.95 -10.94
N GLN A 63 -13.29 -4.36 -11.93
CA GLN A 63 -11.97 -4.80 -12.36
C GLN A 63 -10.90 -4.31 -11.38
N GLU A 64 -10.25 -5.27 -10.73
CA GLU A 64 -9.03 -5.04 -9.98
C GLU A 64 -7.84 -4.82 -10.92
N HIS A 65 -7.04 -3.80 -10.61
CA HIS A 65 -5.81 -3.45 -11.30
C HIS A 65 -4.62 -3.85 -10.42
N PRO A 66 -4.08 -5.08 -10.58
CA PRO A 66 -2.90 -5.51 -9.85
C PRO A 66 -1.63 -4.92 -10.45
N PHE A 67 -0.71 -4.50 -9.58
CA PHE A 67 0.65 -4.12 -9.96
C PHE A 67 1.64 -4.53 -8.87
N TYR A 68 2.91 -4.68 -9.26
CA TYR A 68 3.95 -5.28 -8.43
C TYR A 68 5.21 -4.42 -8.47
N VAL A 69 5.88 -4.34 -7.32
CA VAL A 69 7.14 -3.60 -7.18
C VAL A 69 8.11 -4.45 -6.38
N ASP A 70 9.26 -4.80 -6.98
CA ASP A 70 10.36 -5.45 -6.27
C ASP A 70 11.43 -4.45 -5.85
N GLN A 71 12.36 -4.89 -5.02
CA GLN A 71 13.43 -4.04 -4.49
C GLN A 71 14.35 -3.40 -5.54
N TYR A 72 14.34 -3.88 -6.79
CA TYR A 72 15.18 -3.35 -7.86
C TYR A 72 14.51 -2.17 -8.60
N ALA A 73 13.19 -1.99 -8.42
CA ALA A 73 12.46 -0.83 -8.92
C ALA A 73 12.66 0.39 -7.99
N GLU A 74 13.90 0.86 -7.87
CA GLU A 74 14.41 1.83 -6.86
C GLU A 74 13.37 2.85 -6.34
N ASP A 75 12.96 3.81 -7.19
CA ASP A 75 12.07 4.91 -6.81
C ASP A 75 10.67 4.44 -6.38
N ASP A 76 10.09 3.50 -7.13
CA ASP A 76 8.75 3.00 -6.84
C ASP A 76 8.75 2.12 -5.58
N TYR A 77 9.81 1.34 -5.37
CA TYR A 77 9.96 0.51 -4.18
C TYR A 77 10.11 1.37 -2.93
N HIS A 78 10.95 2.41 -2.99
CA HIS A 78 11.09 3.34 -1.89
C HIS A 78 9.77 4.03 -1.55
N LEU A 79 9.00 4.48 -2.55
CA LEU A 79 7.67 5.05 -2.33
C LEU A 79 6.70 4.06 -1.67
N MET A 80 6.75 2.78 -2.07
CA MET A 80 5.94 1.74 -1.46
C MET A 80 6.32 1.47 0.00
N GLN A 81 7.62 1.46 0.33
CA GLN A 81 8.07 1.34 1.71
C GLN A 81 7.55 2.49 2.58
N VAL A 82 7.66 3.73 2.08
CA VAL A 82 7.13 4.91 2.78
C VAL A 82 5.62 4.81 2.97
N LEU A 83 4.88 4.45 1.92
CA LEU A 83 3.43 4.26 1.99
C LEU A 83 3.06 3.20 3.03
N PHE A 84 3.67 2.03 2.95
CA PHE A 84 3.33 0.89 3.80
C PHE A 84 3.60 1.18 5.28
N ASN A 85 4.75 1.77 5.59
CA ASN A 85 5.10 2.16 6.96
C ASN A 85 4.14 3.24 7.50
N ALA A 86 3.80 4.24 6.68
CA ALA A 86 2.88 5.29 7.09
C ALA A 86 1.46 4.75 7.31
N ALA A 87 0.99 3.87 6.42
CA ALA A 87 -0.31 3.21 6.53
C ALA A 87 -0.39 2.29 7.76
N GLN A 88 0.64 1.48 8.00
CA GLN A 88 0.73 0.62 9.18
C GLN A 88 0.76 1.46 10.47
N GLY A 89 1.52 2.56 10.47
CA GLY A 89 1.58 3.51 11.58
C GLY A 89 0.26 4.24 11.82
N ALA A 90 -0.46 4.61 10.76
CA ALA A 90 -1.78 5.25 10.84
C ALA A 90 -2.85 4.30 11.42
N ALA A 91 -2.73 2.99 11.16
CA ALA A 91 -3.58 1.97 11.76
C ALA A 91 -3.29 1.74 13.26
N ALA A 92 -2.12 2.18 13.75
CA ALA A 92 -1.79 2.09 15.17
C ALA A 92 -2.48 3.22 15.95
N SER A 93 -3.25 2.88 16.98
CA SER A 93 -3.81 3.86 17.92
C SER A 93 -2.83 4.07 19.07
N PHE A 94 -2.46 5.33 19.30
CA PHE A 94 -1.71 5.74 20.50
C PHE A 94 -2.68 6.36 21.52
N PRO A 95 -2.67 5.97 22.81
CA PRO A 95 -3.79 6.18 23.73
C PRO A 95 -3.80 7.55 24.46
N PHE A 96 -3.44 8.66 23.82
CA PHE A 96 -3.52 9.99 24.46
C PHE A 96 -4.78 10.78 24.09
#